data_AF-A0A9P4PC24-F1
#
_entry.id   AF-A0A9P4PC24-F1
#
_cell.length_a   1.000
_cell.length_b   1.000
_cell.length_c   1.000
_cell.angle_alpha   90.00
_cell.angle_beta   90.00
_cell.angle_gamma   90.00
#
_symmetry.space_group_name_H-M   'P 1'
#
loop_
_entity.id
_entity.type
_entity.pdbx_description
1 polymer ?
#
loop_
_entity_poly.entity_id
_entity_poly.type
_entity_poly.pdbx_seq_one_letter_code
_entity_poly.pdbx_strand_id
1 'polypeptide(L)'
;MPSTLTRDISPPPRQRKRRKEAGAVPPPMLAAVGAGRTRIEQHLEYFKERLSKVCRPVEEGVPRILTEDWTRLYQRNEHEHGNHFVVHQHNHPVSGVHYDLRLQFSGTSSMSFAVPKGLPGNPNSKSLGRMAIETRVHNLWNHLIESASPRTGSLLIWDTGTYTVLPRKNSSNKPPSPQTTDDDLDTDLEDKSSRHVEVEPENEKLIDAFKSRYIRLRLNGVRLPKNYTITLRLPSANNVSKTRPVRGKGRRISKALSAPQSTDSETEDRDKEADPVNVQDIDTDSDEDAQTRLHNAYPGSTNSIGSVHQRAWFILLDRASSGFVQDTETGKWIRSGSGSGSGRAEGDGFAPFLVLGREVERSVVTGRLAREVEGDEGVEGFVGRTGWVGITR
;
A
#
# COMPACT_ATOMS: atom_id res chain seq x y z
N MET A 1 5.59 68.72 -42.53
CA MET A 1 4.98 67.40 -42.32
C MET A 1 6.09 66.35 -42.28
N PRO A 2 6.33 65.67 -41.13
CA PRO A 2 7.45 64.78 -40.92
C PRO A 2 7.10 63.31 -41.23
N SER A 3 8.08 62.50 -41.65
CA SER A 3 7.96 61.03 -41.66
C SER A 3 9.19 60.36 -41.03
N THR A 4 8.93 59.85 -39.82
CA THR A 4 9.38 58.57 -39.23
C THR A 4 10.86 58.27 -38.99
N LEU A 5 11.14 58.19 -37.68
CA LEU A 5 12.28 57.58 -37.00
C LEU A 5 12.40 56.06 -37.25
N THR A 6 13.61 55.61 -37.55
CA THR A 6 14.10 54.26 -37.20
C THR A 6 15.53 54.40 -36.67
N ARG A 7 15.73 54.08 -35.38
CA ARG A 7 17.05 53.97 -34.73
C ARG A 7 17.39 52.49 -34.59
N ASP A 8 18.58 52.11 -35.04
CA ASP A 8 19.17 50.79 -34.81
C ASP A 8 19.53 50.59 -33.34
N ILE A 9 19.03 49.50 -32.75
CA ILE A 9 19.28 49.12 -31.35
C ILE A 9 20.34 48.00 -31.35
N SER A 10 21.53 48.33 -30.83
CA SER A 10 22.61 47.35 -30.59
C SER A 10 22.27 46.41 -29.42
N PRO A 11 22.62 45.11 -29.49
CA PRO A 11 22.35 44.18 -28.41
C PRO A 11 23.32 44.34 -27.22
N PRO A 12 22.87 44.10 -25.97
CA PRO A 12 23.70 44.24 -24.78
C PRO A 12 24.71 43.07 -24.63
N PRO A 13 25.82 43.28 -23.89
CA PRO A 13 26.93 42.34 -23.81
C PRO A 13 26.61 41.09 -22.98
N ARG A 14 27.04 39.92 -23.46
CA ARG A 14 26.90 38.61 -22.82
C ARG A 14 27.74 38.53 -21.55
N GLN A 15 27.10 38.37 -20.39
CA GLN A 15 27.79 38.07 -19.13
C GLN A 15 28.46 36.68 -19.21
N ARG A 16 29.77 36.63 -18.95
CA ARG A 16 30.57 35.39 -18.90
C ARG A 16 30.10 34.53 -17.73
N LYS A 17 29.67 33.29 -18.03
CA LYS A 17 29.42 32.25 -17.02
C LYS A 17 30.68 32.04 -16.17
N ARG A 18 30.57 32.32 -14.88
CA ARG A 18 31.56 31.97 -13.85
C ARG A 18 31.64 30.44 -13.79
N ARG A 19 32.79 29.88 -14.14
CA ARG A 19 33.12 28.45 -14.05
C ARG A 19 33.07 28.07 -12.57
N LYS A 20 32.03 27.34 -12.16
CA LYS A 20 31.94 26.77 -10.81
C LYS A 20 32.86 25.55 -10.78
N GLU A 21 33.87 25.60 -9.92
CA GLU A 21 34.76 24.50 -9.62
C GLU A 21 33.94 23.27 -9.21
N ALA A 22 34.43 22.10 -9.62
CA ALA A 22 33.84 20.80 -9.30
C ALA A 22 34.02 20.50 -7.80
N GLY A 23 33.13 21.07 -6.98
CA GLY A 23 32.88 20.61 -5.63
C GLY A 23 32.08 19.30 -5.67
N ALA A 24 32.41 18.40 -4.75
CA ALA A 24 31.86 17.05 -4.60
C ALA A 24 30.37 16.93 -4.98
N VAL A 25 30.06 15.94 -5.81
CA VAL A 25 28.69 15.54 -6.13
C VAL A 25 27.98 15.23 -4.81
N PRO A 26 26.86 15.92 -4.47
CA PRO A 26 26.11 15.57 -3.27
C PRO A 26 25.64 14.12 -3.37
N PRO A 27 25.63 13.35 -2.26
CA PRO A 27 25.15 11.98 -2.27
C PRO A 27 23.73 11.95 -2.87
N PRO A 28 23.37 10.89 -3.63
CA PRO A 28 22.09 10.86 -4.30
C PRO A 28 20.94 11.03 -3.30
N MET A 29 20.06 11.99 -3.60
CA MET A 29 18.84 12.25 -2.86
C MET A 29 18.03 10.95 -2.78
N LEU A 30 17.59 10.53 -1.59
CA LEU A 30 16.82 9.29 -1.37
C LEU A 30 15.61 9.16 -2.31
N ALA A 31 14.97 10.29 -2.60
CA ALA A 31 13.86 10.37 -3.55
C ALA A 31 14.25 9.89 -4.96
N ALA A 32 15.48 10.21 -5.39
CA ALA A 32 16.01 9.77 -6.68
C ALA A 32 16.38 8.29 -6.67
N VAL A 33 16.84 7.77 -5.53
CA VAL A 33 17.10 6.32 -5.35
C VAL A 33 15.78 5.57 -5.38
N GLY A 34 14.79 5.97 -4.57
CA GLY A 34 13.44 5.40 -4.53
C GLY A 34 12.73 5.43 -5.89
N ALA A 35 12.97 6.48 -6.69
CA ALA A 35 12.46 6.60 -8.05
C ALA A 35 13.32 5.90 -9.13
N GLY A 36 14.37 5.15 -8.76
CA GLY A 36 15.23 4.40 -9.68
C GLY A 36 16.19 5.25 -10.54
N ARG A 37 16.43 6.52 -10.19
CA ARG A 37 17.26 7.49 -10.94
C ARG A 37 18.73 7.51 -10.56
N THR A 38 19.15 6.74 -9.56
CA THR A 38 20.57 6.54 -9.24
C THR A 38 20.81 5.06 -8.95
N ARG A 39 21.85 4.50 -9.59
CA ARG A 39 22.23 3.09 -9.46
C ARG A 39 23.04 2.92 -8.18
N ILE A 40 22.39 2.49 -7.11
CA ILE A 40 23.10 1.99 -5.93
C ILE A 40 23.37 0.51 -6.15
N GLU A 41 24.62 0.07 -6.04
CA GLU A 41 24.95 -1.35 -6.24
C GLU A 41 24.67 -2.18 -4.97
N GLN A 42 24.86 -1.58 -3.78
CA GLN A 42 24.62 -2.22 -2.48
C GLN A 42 23.52 -1.49 -1.69
N HIS A 43 22.26 -1.69 -2.08
CA HIS A 43 21.11 -1.01 -1.46
C HIS A 43 21.04 -1.27 0.05
N LEU A 44 21.24 -2.51 0.47
CA LEU A 44 21.14 -2.91 1.86
C LEU A 44 22.12 -2.16 2.77
N GLU A 45 23.41 -2.13 2.41
CA GLU A 45 24.43 -1.43 3.21
C GLU A 45 24.16 0.08 3.26
N TYR A 46 23.76 0.66 2.13
CA TYR A 46 23.38 2.08 2.06
C TYR A 46 22.23 2.42 3.03
N PHE A 47 21.14 1.65 3.00
CA PHE A 47 20.00 1.88 3.89
C PHE A 47 20.34 1.52 5.35
N LYS A 48 21.11 0.47 5.60
CA LYS A 48 21.58 0.11 6.96
C LYS A 48 22.36 1.24 7.60
N GLU A 49 23.39 1.75 6.92
CA GLU A 49 24.22 2.83 7.44
C GLU A 49 23.37 4.07 7.72
N ARG A 50 22.50 4.45 6.77
CA ARG A 50 21.69 5.66 6.89
C ARG A 50 20.63 5.55 7.98
N LEU A 51 19.85 4.47 8.00
CA LEU A 51 18.75 4.30 8.95
C LEU A 51 19.27 4.15 10.38
N SER A 52 20.45 3.54 10.57
CA SER A 52 21.08 3.44 11.89
C SER A 52 21.38 4.80 12.54
N LYS A 53 21.69 5.83 11.72
CA LYS A 53 22.02 7.19 12.19
C LYS A 53 20.80 8.01 12.63
N VAL A 54 19.60 7.62 12.20
CA VAL A 54 18.35 8.36 12.42
C VAL A 54 17.36 7.60 13.32
N CYS A 55 17.79 6.48 13.90
CA CYS A 55 17.01 5.73 14.87
C CYS A 55 16.69 6.58 16.10
N ARG A 56 15.43 6.52 16.54
CA ARG A 56 14.93 7.18 17.74
C ARG A 56 14.58 6.14 18.82
N PRO A 57 14.79 6.49 20.11
CA PRO A 57 14.26 5.67 21.20
C PRO A 57 12.73 5.68 21.15
N VAL A 58 12.12 4.56 21.52
CA VAL A 58 10.67 4.44 21.66
C VAL A 58 10.36 3.85 23.02
N GLU A 59 9.14 4.09 23.49
CA GLU A 59 8.63 3.54 24.73
C GLU A 59 8.56 2.01 24.69
N GLU A 60 8.61 1.40 25.88
CA GLU A 60 8.45 -0.04 26.04
C GLU A 60 7.06 -0.48 25.52
N GLY A 61 7.04 -1.58 24.75
CA GLY A 61 5.81 -2.09 24.12
C GLY A 61 5.51 -1.53 22.73
N VAL A 62 6.26 -0.53 22.23
CA VAL A 62 6.16 -0.12 20.82
C VAL A 62 6.90 -1.14 19.94
N PRO A 63 6.27 -1.68 18.88
CA PRO A 63 6.92 -2.66 18.01
C PRO A 63 8.20 -2.12 17.36
N ARG A 64 9.31 -2.85 17.54
CA ARG A 64 10.63 -2.52 16.98
C ARG A 64 11.37 -3.79 16.57
N ILE A 65 12.15 -3.66 15.51
CA ILE A 65 13.14 -4.65 15.10
C ILE A 65 14.52 -4.02 15.18
N LEU A 66 15.50 -4.77 15.67
CA LEU A 66 16.89 -4.32 15.68
C LEU A 66 17.37 -4.18 14.23
N THR A 67 18.18 -3.14 13.95
CA THR A 67 18.70 -2.90 12.60
C THR A 67 19.39 -4.15 12.04
N GLU A 68 20.13 -4.89 12.87
CA GLU A 68 20.81 -6.11 12.46
C GLU A 68 19.84 -7.26 12.11
N ASP A 69 18.75 -7.43 12.87
CA ASP A 69 17.76 -8.46 12.58
C ASP A 69 16.93 -8.12 11.33
N TRP A 70 16.66 -6.83 11.12
CA TRP A 70 16.06 -6.33 9.88
C TRP A 70 16.96 -6.55 8.67
N THR A 71 18.27 -6.30 8.79
CA THR A 71 19.25 -6.59 7.74
C THR A 71 19.28 -8.08 7.42
N ARG A 72 19.34 -8.96 8.44
CA ARG A 72 19.30 -10.42 8.25
C ARG A 72 18.00 -10.90 7.62
N LEU A 73 16.86 -10.31 8.01
CA LEU A 73 15.56 -10.62 7.41
C LEU A 73 15.57 -10.36 5.90
N TYR A 74 16.10 -9.21 5.46
CA TYR A 74 16.20 -8.89 4.04
C TYR A 74 17.16 -9.84 3.32
N GLN A 75 18.38 -10.02 3.82
CA GLN A 75 19.40 -10.89 3.21
C GLN A 75 18.93 -12.33 3.04
N ARG A 76 18.25 -12.88 4.05
CA ARG A 76 17.73 -14.25 3.98
C ARG A 76 16.69 -14.42 2.87
N ASN A 77 16.03 -13.35 2.45
CA ASN A 77 15.01 -13.38 1.40
C ASN A 77 15.50 -12.86 0.04
N GLU A 78 16.75 -12.42 -0.08
CA GLU A 78 17.34 -11.91 -1.32
C GLU A 78 17.73 -13.06 -2.27
N HIS A 79 16.72 -13.86 -2.64
CA HIS A 79 16.85 -15.00 -3.54
C HIS A 79 15.52 -15.26 -4.27
N GLU A 80 15.52 -16.13 -5.29
CA GLU A 80 14.38 -16.31 -6.19
C GLU A 80 13.08 -16.70 -5.46
N HIS A 81 13.19 -17.57 -4.46
CA HIS A 81 12.05 -18.06 -3.67
C HIS A 81 11.77 -17.29 -2.38
N GLY A 82 12.24 -16.03 -2.28
CA GLY A 82 12.09 -15.23 -1.06
C GLY A 82 10.64 -14.88 -0.79
N ASN A 83 10.28 -14.76 0.49
CA ASN A 83 8.91 -14.48 0.94
C ASN A 83 8.84 -13.26 1.87
N HIS A 84 9.65 -12.25 1.59
CA HIS A 84 9.66 -10.99 2.33
C HIS A 84 8.40 -10.17 2.06
N PHE A 85 7.87 -9.54 3.09
CA PHE A 85 6.88 -8.47 2.93
C PHE A 85 7.30 -7.21 3.66
N VAL A 86 6.77 -6.10 3.18
CA VAL A 86 6.80 -4.82 3.86
C VAL A 86 5.41 -4.20 3.81
N VAL A 87 5.06 -3.48 4.87
CA VAL A 87 3.98 -2.51 4.83
C VAL A 87 4.62 -1.15 5.02
N HIS A 88 4.54 -0.30 4.00
CA HIS A 88 4.92 1.10 4.18
C HIS A 88 3.70 1.92 4.58
N GLN A 89 3.87 2.87 5.49
CA GLN A 89 2.96 4.01 5.54
C GLN A 89 3.48 5.05 4.54
N HIS A 90 2.64 5.45 3.61
CA HIS A 90 2.95 6.45 2.60
C HIS A 90 2.04 7.66 2.77
N ASN A 91 2.64 8.82 3.00
CA ASN A 91 1.95 10.10 3.06
C ASN A 91 2.27 10.90 1.79
N HIS A 92 1.58 10.55 0.71
CA HIS A 92 1.82 11.11 -0.62
C HIS A 92 1.07 12.45 -0.80
N PRO A 93 1.64 13.45 -1.51
CA PRO A 93 1.01 14.75 -1.67
C PRO A 93 -0.35 14.70 -2.40
N VAL A 94 -0.53 13.76 -3.33
CA VAL A 94 -1.77 13.65 -4.13
C VAL A 94 -2.79 12.72 -3.47
N SER A 95 -2.38 11.48 -3.16
CA SER A 95 -3.28 10.44 -2.65
C SER A 95 -3.51 10.55 -1.14
N GLY A 96 -2.63 11.23 -0.41
CA GLY A 96 -2.67 11.35 1.04
C GLY A 96 -2.09 10.13 1.75
N VAL A 97 -2.44 9.98 3.04
CA VAL A 97 -1.99 8.86 3.86
C VAL A 97 -2.64 7.55 3.38
N HIS A 98 -1.83 6.55 3.13
CA HIS A 98 -2.24 5.18 2.81
C HIS A 98 -1.13 4.20 3.23
N TYR A 99 -1.40 2.90 3.06
CA TYR A 99 -0.47 1.85 3.45
C TYR A 99 -0.20 0.93 2.28
N ASP A 100 1.05 0.81 1.85
CA ASP A 100 1.44 -0.07 0.76
C ASP A 100 1.84 -1.42 1.30
N LEU A 101 1.03 -2.45 1.07
CA LEU A 101 1.40 -3.84 1.32
C LEU A 101 2.16 -4.36 0.09
N ARG A 102 3.44 -4.70 0.27
CA ARG A 102 4.29 -5.26 -0.78
C ARG A 102 4.73 -6.66 -0.42
N LEU A 103 4.61 -7.57 -1.38
CA LEU A 103 4.88 -8.99 -1.23
C LEU A 103 5.89 -9.39 -2.29
N GLN A 104 7.06 -9.86 -1.86
CA GLN A 104 8.05 -10.44 -2.75
C GLN A 104 7.45 -11.63 -3.51
N PHE A 105 7.74 -11.76 -4.80
CA PHE A 105 7.37 -12.96 -5.56
C PHE A 105 8.50 -13.53 -6.40
N SER A 106 9.62 -12.81 -6.53
CA SER A 106 10.85 -13.27 -7.18
C SER A 106 12.07 -12.72 -6.45
N GLY A 107 13.28 -13.03 -6.93
CA GLY A 107 14.52 -12.50 -6.33
C GLY A 107 14.69 -10.98 -6.45
N THR A 108 13.93 -10.33 -7.33
CA THR A 108 14.07 -8.89 -7.62
C THR A 108 12.77 -8.11 -7.59
N SER A 109 11.61 -8.76 -7.61
CA SER A 109 10.32 -8.11 -7.77
C SER A 109 9.37 -8.37 -6.61
N SER A 110 8.48 -7.41 -6.38
CA SER A 110 7.41 -7.46 -5.38
C SER A 110 6.12 -6.89 -5.95
N MET A 111 5.01 -7.58 -5.73
CA MET A 111 3.67 -7.07 -6.04
C MET A 111 3.26 -6.11 -4.93
N SER A 112 2.41 -5.13 -5.24
CA SER A 112 2.14 -4.04 -4.30
C SER A 112 0.68 -3.61 -4.34
N PHE A 113 0.09 -3.38 -3.16
CA PHE A 113 -1.28 -2.94 -2.99
C PHE A 113 -1.34 -1.72 -2.06
N ALA A 114 -1.88 -0.61 -2.55
CA ALA A 114 -2.19 0.57 -1.73
C ALA A 114 -3.49 0.36 -0.96
N VAL A 115 -3.45 0.46 0.36
CA VAL A 115 -4.58 0.26 1.28
C VAL A 115 -4.91 1.60 1.96
N PRO A 116 -5.85 2.40 1.43
CA PRO A 116 -6.06 3.77 1.89
C PRO A 116 -6.43 3.89 3.36
N LYS A 117 -7.13 2.89 3.91
CA LYS A 117 -7.60 2.89 5.31
C LYS A 117 -6.80 1.96 6.24
N GLY A 118 -5.63 1.51 5.77
CA GLY A 118 -4.78 0.58 6.52
C GLY A 118 -5.35 -0.84 6.60
N LEU A 119 -4.52 -1.74 7.13
CA LEU A 119 -4.87 -3.15 7.31
C LEU A 119 -5.97 -3.36 8.37
N PRO A 120 -6.85 -4.37 8.21
CA PRO A 120 -7.95 -4.60 9.16
C PRO A 120 -7.46 -5.29 10.45
N GLY A 121 -7.55 -4.60 11.59
CA GLY A 121 -7.13 -5.14 12.89
C GLY A 121 -8.25 -5.47 13.89
N ASN A 122 -9.50 -5.11 13.62
CA ASN A 122 -10.63 -5.37 14.52
C ASN A 122 -11.58 -6.45 13.95
N PRO A 123 -11.72 -7.63 14.59
CA PRO A 123 -12.59 -8.71 14.11
C PRO A 123 -14.08 -8.34 14.12
N ASN A 124 -14.50 -7.36 14.93
CA ASN A 124 -15.89 -6.91 15.05
C ASN A 124 -16.11 -5.50 14.47
N SER A 125 -15.21 -5.02 13.61
CA SER A 125 -15.31 -3.73 12.92
C SER A 125 -16.63 -3.62 12.14
N LYS A 126 -17.25 -2.43 12.11
CA LYS A 126 -18.44 -2.21 11.26
C LYS A 126 -18.11 -2.26 9.77
N SER A 127 -16.91 -1.79 9.42
CA SER A 127 -16.35 -1.96 8.08
C SER A 127 -15.45 -3.20 8.09
N LEU A 128 -15.90 -4.30 7.49
CA LEU A 128 -15.16 -5.57 7.53
C LEU A 128 -14.10 -5.69 6.43
N GLY A 129 -14.41 -5.18 5.25
CA GLY A 129 -13.49 -5.10 4.12
C GLY A 129 -12.67 -3.81 4.14
N ARG A 130 -11.47 -3.88 3.56
CA ARG A 130 -10.66 -2.71 3.19
C ARG A 130 -10.41 -2.78 1.70
N MET A 131 -10.64 -1.67 1.00
CA MET A 131 -10.20 -1.57 -0.40
C MET A 131 -8.66 -1.59 -0.44
N ALA A 132 -8.12 -2.34 -1.40
CA ALA A 132 -6.70 -2.45 -1.68
C ALA A 132 -6.50 -2.29 -3.19
N ILE A 133 -5.84 -1.23 -3.61
CA ILE A 133 -5.66 -0.91 -5.02
C ILE A 133 -4.32 -1.48 -5.47
N GLU A 134 -4.35 -2.38 -6.44
CA GLU A 134 -3.15 -2.92 -7.05
C GLU A 134 -2.32 -1.79 -7.66
N THR A 135 -1.07 -1.69 -7.25
CA THR A 135 -0.11 -0.72 -7.75
C THR A 135 0.88 -1.41 -8.68
N ARG A 136 1.88 -0.68 -9.18
CA ARG A 136 2.88 -1.26 -10.09
C ARG A 136 3.77 -2.24 -9.34
N VAL A 137 4.38 -3.16 -10.09
CA VAL A 137 5.43 -4.05 -9.54
C VAL A 137 6.63 -3.20 -9.14
N HIS A 138 7.13 -3.43 -7.94
CA HIS A 138 8.29 -2.75 -7.38
C HIS A 138 9.48 -3.69 -7.28
N ASN A 139 10.69 -3.14 -7.19
CA ASN A 139 11.87 -3.94 -6.92
C ASN A 139 11.94 -4.32 -5.44
N LEU A 140 12.53 -5.47 -5.12
CA LEU A 140 12.68 -5.96 -3.76
C LEU A 140 13.37 -4.94 -2.82
N TRP A 141 14.42 -4.25 -3.30
CA TRP A 141 15.12 -3.24 -2.50
C TRP A 141 14.23 -2.07 -2.07
N ASN A 142 13.06 -1.85 -2.70
CA ASN A 142 12.11 -0.85 -2.24
C ASN A 142 11.61 -1.14 -0.82
N HIS A 143 11.67 -2.40 -0.37
CA HIS A 143 11.30 -2.78 0.99
C HIS A 143 12.20 -2.14 2.06
N LEU A 144 13.36 -1.61 1.66
CA LEU A 144 14.31 -0.95 2.54
C LEU A 144 14.07 0.56 2.68
N ILE A 145 13.20 1.14 1.83
CA ILE A 145 13.08 2.59 1.74
C ILE A 145 12.34 3.14 2.94
N GLU A 146 13.01 4.06 3.62
CA GLU A 146 12.37 5.01 4.52
C GLU A 146 12.97 6.39 4.26
N SER A 147 12.14 7.27 3.69
CA SER A 147 12.58 8.56 3.16
C SER A 147 11.42 9.51 2.99
N ALA A 148 11.72 10.78 2.75
CA ALA A 148 10.73 11.76 2.35
C ALA A 148 11.28 12.66 1.25
N SER A 149 10.38 13.18 0.42
CA SER A 149 10.70 14.25 -0.51
C SER A 149 9.47 15.12 -0.75
N PRO A 150 9.65 16.37 -1.21
CA PRO A 150 8.50 17.23 -1.54
C PRO A 150 7.58 16.65 -2.61
N ARG A 151 8.10 15.76 -3.48
CA ARG A 151 7.36 15.19 -4.61
C ARG A 151 6.66 13.88 -4.25
N THR A 152 7.37 12.99 -3.56
CA THR A 152 6.87 11.65 -3.22
C THR A 152 6.16 11.65 -1.87
N GLY A 153 6.32 12.69 -1.06
CA GLY A 153 5.92 12.68 0.34
C GLY A 153 6.77 11.72 1.18
N SER A 154 6.30 11.38 2.38
CA SER A 154 7.03 10.53 3.32
C SER A 154 6.66 9.06 3.21
N LEU A 155 7.65 8.19 3.20
CA LEU A 155 7.52 6.74 3.24
C LEU A 155 8.25 6.22 4.48
N LEU A 156 7.56 5.44 5.32
CA LEU A 156 8.17 4.77 6.47
C LEU A 156 7.81 3.28 6.51
N ILE A 157 8.67 2.47 7.12
CA ILE A 157 8.46 1.02 7.25
C ILE A 157 7.53 0.77 8.45
N TRP A 158 6.23 0.66 8.18
CA TRP A 158 5.20 0.47 9.21
C TRP A 158 5.24 -0.94 9.80
N ASP A 159 5.48 -1.95 8.97
CA ASP A 159 5.77 -3.32 9.39
C ASP A 159 6.63 -4.04 8.34
N THR A 160 7.32 -5.11 8.73
CA THR A 160 8.08 -5.96 7.82
C THR A 160 8.25 -7.35 8.42
N GLY A 161 8.39 -8.36 7.56
CA GLY A 161 8.49 -9.73 7.99
C GLY A 161 8.44 -10.71 6.84
N THR A 162 8.04 -11.96 7.11
CA THR A 162 7.79 -12.97 6.07
C THR A 162 6.31 -13.30 5.95
N TYR A 163 5.86 -13.66 4.75
CA TYR A 163 4.49 -14.10 4.52
C TYR A 163 4.42 -15.61 4.32
N THR A 164 3.25 -16.19 4.58
CA THR A 164 2.91 -17.58 4.27
C THR A 164 1.57 -17.60 3.55
N VAL A 165 1.51 -18.28 2.41
CA VAL A 165 0.30 -18.46 1.63
C VAL A 165 -0.45 -19.66 2.17
N LEU A 166 -1.72 -19.46 2.53
CA LEU A 166 -2.57 -20.51 3.05
C LEU A 166 -3.49 -21.03 1.92
N PRO A 167 -3.84 -22.32 1.93
CA PRO A 167 -4.80 -22.88 0.98
C PRO A 167 -6.13 -22.13 0.98
N ARG A 168 -6.81 -22.12 -0.16
CA ARG A 168 -8.20 -21.64 -0.22
C ARG A 168 -9.07 -22.47 0.73
N LYS A 169 -10.06 -21.85 1.36
CA LYS A 169 -11.01 -22.61 2.20
C LYS A 169 -11.96 -23.38 1.28
N ASN A 170 -12.05 -24.69 1.47
CA ASN A 170 -13.05 -25.52 0.79
C ASN A 170 -14.45 -25.00 1.16
N SER A 171 -15.33 -24.85 0.16
CA SER A 171 -16.68 -24.30 0.34
C SER A 171 -17.61 -25.22 1.12
N SER A 172 -17.21 -26.46 1.39
CA SER A 172 -18.05 -27.53 1.91
C SER A 172 -18.60 -27.33 3.34
N ASN A 173 -18.27 -26.24 4.05
CA ASN A 173 -18.68 -26.07 5.44
C ASN A 173 -18.99 -24.61 5.90
N LYS A 174 -19.45 -23.70 5.03
CA LYS A 174 -20.00 -22.40 5.53
C LYS A 174 -21.26 -21.90 4.81
N PRO A 175 -22.21 -21.30 5.55
CA PRO A 175 -23.34 -20.59 4.97
C PRO A 175 -22.86 -19.31 4.24
N PRO A 176 -23.62 -18.85 3.23
CA PRO A 176 -23.27 -17.70 2.40
C PRO A 176 -23.09 -16.44 3.26
N SER A 177 -21.97 -15.74 3.06
CA SER A 177 -21.72 -14.44 3.66
C SER A 177 -22.64 -13.41 3.00
N PRO A 178 -23.54 -12.71 3.73
CA PRO A 178 -24.59 -11.86 3.15
C PRO A 178 -24.09 -10.53 2.55
N GLN A 179 -22.82 -10.39 2.19
CA GLN A 179 -22.24 -9.12 1.70
C GLN A 179 -21.59 -9.18 0.32
N THR A 180 -21.72 -10.26 -0.45
CA THR A 180 -21.26 -10.27 -1.85
C THR A 180 -22.22 -11.05 -2.74
N THR A 181 -22.90 -10.37 -3.66
CA THR A 181 -23.80 -10.93 -4.69
C THR A 181 -23.06 -11.26 -5.99
N ASP A 182 -21.81 -11.73 -5.92
CA ASP A 182 -21.08 -12.16 -7.12
C ASP A 182 -20.86 -13.66 -7.01
N ASP A 183 -21.47 -14.38 -7.95
CA ASP A 183 -21.49 -15.83 -8.11
C ASP A 183 -20.10 -16.45 -7.86
N ASP A 184 -20.00 -17.27 -6.81
CA ASP A 184 -18.91 -18.24 -6.61
C ASP A 184 -19.10 -19.40 -7.61
N LEU A 185 -19.16 -19.11 -8.92
CA LEU A 185 -19.13 -20.16 -9.94
C LEU A 185 -17.71 -20.73 -10.00
N ASP A 186 -17.57 -21.83 -9.26
CA ASP A 186 -16.44 -22.74 -9.24
C ASP A 186 -16.02 -23.08 -10.66
N THR A 187 -14.81 -22.69 -11.04
CA THR A 187 -14.08 -23.43 -12.08
C THR A 187 -13.33 -24.49 -11.31
N ASP A 188 -13.84 -25.72 -11.34
CA ASP A 188 -13.25 -26.91 -10.76
C ASP A 188 -11.77 -27.01 -11.16
N LEU A 189 -10.88 -26.53 -10.29
CA LEU A 189 -9.46 -26.86 -10.37
C LEU A 189 -9.34 -28.21 -9.68
N GLU A 190 -9.33 -29.25 -10.51
CA GLU A 190 -9.19 -30.65 -10.11
C GLU A 190 -8.11 -30.81 -9.03
N ASP A 191 -8.53 -31.49 -7.96
CA ASP A 191 -7.73 -31.92 -6.83
C ASP A 191 -6.55 -32.79 -7.31
N LYS A 192 -5.36 -32.18 -7.41
CA LYS A 192 -4.10 -32.92 -7.60
C LYS A 192 -3.49 -33.38 -6.27
N SER A 193 -4.30 -33.87 -5.32
CA SER A 193 -3.84 -34.47 -4.05
C SER A 193 -3.13 -35.85 -4.21
N SER A 194 -2.54 -36.15 -5.37
CA SER A 194 -1.74 -37.37 -5.51
C SER A 194 -0.58 -37.19 -6.51
N ARG A 195 0.48 -36.52 -6.06
CA ARG A 195 1.86 -36.69 -6.53
C ARG A 195 2.80 -35.79 -5.72
N HIS A 196 3.70 -36.42 -4.95
CA HIS A 196 4.87 -35.84 -4.26
C HIS A 196 4.64 -34.52 -3.51
N VAL A 197 4.77 -34.54 -2.17
CA VAL A 197 4.84 -33.31 -1.33
C VAL A 197 6.19 -32.64 -1.57
N GLU A 198 6.41 -32.10 -2.76
CA GLU A 198 7.37 -31.00 -2.91
C GLU A 198 6.76 -29.83 -2.16
N VAL A 199 7.47 -29.36 -1.14
CA VAL A 199 7.07 -28.16 -0.40
C VAL A 199 7.25 -26.99 -1.36
N GLU A 200 6.20 -26.69 -2.11
CA GLU A 200 6.18 -25.56 -3.03
C GLU A 200 6.56 -24.30 -2.24
N PRO A 201 7.49 -23.48 -2.76
CA PRO A 201 7.92 -22.28 -2.07
C PRO A 201 6.79 -21.25 -2.01
N GLU A 202 6.81 -20.40 -0.98
CA GLU A 202 5.72 -19.47 -0.69
C GLU A 202 5.49 -18.43 -1.81
N ASN A 203 6.52 -18.10 -2.58
CA ASN A 203 6.40 -17.19 -3.72
C ASN A 203 5.63 -17.81 -4.90
N GLU A 204 5.80 -19.10 -5.19
CA GLU A 204 5.06 -19.79 -6.25
C GLU A 204 3.57 -19.89 -5.89
N LYS A 205 3.27 -20.30 -4.64
CA LYS A 205 1.91 -20.26 -4.11
C LYS A 205 1.29 -18.87 -4.21
N LEU A 206 2.08 -17.82 -3.97
CA LEU A 206 1.60 -16.43 -4.04
C LEU A 206 1.26 -16.05 -5.49
N ILE A 207 2.11 -16.42 -6.44
CA ILE A 207 1.90 -16.18 -7.88
C ILE A 207 0.60 -16.85 -8.34
N ASP A 208 0.39 -18.11 -7.94
CA ASP A 208 -0.81 -18.85 -8.35
C ASP A 208 -2.07 -18.35 -7.64
N ALA A 209 -1.98 -18.00 -6.35
CA ALA A 209 -3.05 -17.33 -5.63
C ALA A 209 -3.43 -15.99 -6.28
N PHE A 210 -2.45 -15.21 -6.71
CA PHE A 210 -2.68 -13.94 -7.41
C PHE A 210 -3.42 -14.15 -8.75
N LYS A 211 -3.00 -15.13 -9.56
CA LYS A 211 -3.70 -15.50 -10.80
C LYS A 211 -5.12 -16.00 -10.55
N SER A 212 -5.33 -16.73 -9.45
CA SER A 212 -6.66 -17.21 -9.02
C SER A 212 -7.59 -16.09 -8.51
N ARG A 213 -7.09 -14.84 -8.39
CA ARG A 213 -7.83 -13.67 -7.92
C ARG A 213 -8.26 -13.76 -6.44
N TYR A 214 -7.70 -14.73 -5.72
CA TYR A 214 -7.96 -14.99 -4.33
C TYR A 214 -6.65 -15.34 -3.64
N ILE A 215 -6.20 -14.47 -2.73
CA ILE A 215 -4.97 -14.67 -1.97
C ILE A 215 -5.33 -14.77 -0.50
N ARG A 216 -4.88 -15.83 0.17
CA ARG A 216 -5.01 -15.96 1.63
C ARG A 216 -3.62 -16.01 2.23
N LEU A 217 -3.31 -15.01 3.05
CA LEU A 217 -1.96 -14.74 3.52
C LEU A 217 -1.92 -14.65 5.02
N ARG A 218 -0.95 -15.31 5.63
CA ARG A 218 -0.51 -15.02 6.99
C ARG A 218 0.72 -14.13 6.92
N LEU A 219 0.68 -13.00 7.62
CA LEU A 219 1.81 -12.06 7.70
C LEU A 219 2.48 -12.21 9.06
N ASN A 220 3.75 -12.60 9.06
CA ASN A 220 4.55 -12.76 10.27
C ASN A 220 5.46 -11.53 10.39
N GLY A 221 4.88 -10.44 10.87
CA GLY A 221 5.54 -9.15 11.03
C GLY A 221 6.08 -8.89 12.42
N VAL A 222 6.71 -7.72 12.57
CA VAL A 222 7.19 -7.18 13.85
C VAL A 222 6.04 -6.51 14.60
N ARG A 223 5.19 -5.79 13.86
CA ARG A 223 4.03 -5.07 14.40
C ARG A 223 2.76 -5.90 14.37
N LEU A 224 2.50 -6.61 13.27
CA LEU A 224 1.29 -7.39 13.13
C LEU A 224 1.28 -8.55 14.15
N PRO A 225 0.13 -8.84 14.78
CA PRO A 225 0.05 -9.85 15.82
C PRO A 225 0.30 -11.26 15.28
N LYS A 226 0.66 -12.18 16.18
CA LYS A 226 0.82 -13.59 15.84
C LYS A 226 -0.44 -14.14 15.15
N ASN A 227 -0.24 -14.98 14.15
CA ASN A 227 -1.29 -15.59 13.33
C ASN A 227 -2.14 -14.60 12.50
N TYR A 228 -1.77 -13.32 12.41
CA TYR A 228 -2.50 -12.34 11.60
C TYR A 228 -2.66 -12.81 10.16
N THR A 229 -3.91 -13.13 9.80
CA THR A 229 -4.24 -13.74 8.51
C THR A 229 -5.27 -12.90 7.78
N ILE A 230 -5.02 -12.57 6.52
CA ILE A 230 -5.91 -11.79 5.67
C ILE A 230 -6.26 -12.55 4.38
N THR A 231 -7.37 -12.18 3.77
CA THR A 231 -7.73 -12.59 2.41
C THR A 231 -7.81 -11.37 1.50
N LEU A 232 -7.14 -11.41 0.34
CA LEU A 232 -7.30 -10.46 -0.75
C LEU A 232 -8.18 -11.11 -1.82
N ARG A 233 -9.25 -10.43 -2.23
CA ARG A 233 -10.13 -10.89 -3.32
C ARG A 233 -10.25 -9.81 -4.39
N LEU A 234 -10.20 -10.19 -5.66
CA LEU A 234 -10.44 -9.29 -6.79
C LEU A 234 -11.79 -9.62 -7.45
N PRO A 235 -12.86 -8.85 -7.21
CA PRO A 235 -14.17 -9.09 -7.80
C PRO A 235 -14.18 -9.01 -9.32
N SER A 236 -15.04 -9.78 -9.99
CA SER A 236 -15.13 -9.86 -11.46
C SER A 236 -15.37 -8.51 -12.12
N ALA A 237 -16.19 -7.65 -11.50
CA ALA A 237 -16.47 -6.30 -11.95
C ALA A 237 -15.24 -5.37 -11.99
N ASN A 238 -14.21 -5.63 -11.18
CA ASN A 238 -13.01 -4.81 -11.07
C ASN A 238 -11.88 -5.28 -11.99
N ASN A 239 -12.18 -6.18 -12.94
CA ASN A 239 -11.25 -6.57 -13.98
C ASN A 239 -11.25 -5.53 -15.11
N VAL A 240 -10.08 -4.98 -15.45
CA VAL A 240 -9.91 -3.89 -16.43
C VAL A 240 -10.11 -4.35 -17.89
N SER A 241 -10.67 -5.55 -18.12
CA SER A 241 -11.04 -6.03 -19.46
C SER A 241 -12.07 -5.15 -20.19
N LYS A 242 -12.66 -4.13 -19.53
CA LYS A 242 -13.53 -3.16 -20.20
C LYS A 242 -12.80 -1.83 -20.33
N THR A 243 -12.18 -1.62 -21.50
CA THR A 243 -11.86 -0.29 -22.00
C THR A 243 -13.14 0.54 -21.98
N ARG A 244 -13.33 1.37 -20.95
CA ARG A 244 -14.42 2.36 -20.96
C ARG A 244 -14.07 3.36 -22.07
N PRO A 245 -14.94 3.60 -23.05
CA PRO A 245 -14.65 4.58 -24.08
C PRO A 245 -14.51 5.94 -23.39
N VAL A 246 -13.42 6.63 -23.69
CA VAL A 246 -13.17 8.00 -23.24
C VAL A 246 -14.38 8.82 -23.64
N ARG A 247 -15.25 9.18 -22.68
CA ARG A 247 -16.29 10.18 -22.91
C ARG A 247 -15.56 11.49 -23.15
N GLY A 248 -15.39 11.84 -24.42
CA GLY A 248 -14.86 13.12 -24.84
C GLY A 248 -15.59 14.23 -24.08
N LYS A 249 -14.82 15.11 -23.45
CA LYS A 249 -15.32 16.32 -22.78
C LYS A 249 -16.16 17.10 -23.78
N GLY A 250 -17.48 16.92 -23.72
CA GLY A 250 -18.45 17.75 -24.40
C GLY A 250 -18.27 19.18 -23.91
N ARG A 251 -17.80 20.02 -24.82
CA ARG A 251 -17.61 21.45 -24.66
C ARG A 251 -18.95 22.08 -24.24
N ARG A 252 -19.13 22.36 -22.93
CA ARG A 252 -20.30 23.08 -22.42
C ARG A 252 -20.25 24.52 -22.93
N ILE A 253 -21.03 24.80 -23.97
CA ILE A 253 -21.37 26.16 -24.38
C ILE A 253 -22.36 26.70 -23.35
N SER A 254 -21.98 27.80 -22.71
CA SER A 254 -22.79 28.58 -21.78
C SER A 254 -24.02 29.17 -22.49
N LYS A 255 -25.21 28.96 -21.92
CA LYS A 255 -26.37 29.84 -22.17
C LYS A 255 -27.04 30.16 -20.84
N ALA A 256 -27.23 31.45 -20.63
CA ALA A 256 -27.64 32.06 -19.38
C ALA A 256 -29.17 32.28 -19.30
N LEU A 257 -29.63 32.46 -18.05
CA LEU A 257 -30.83 33.17 -17.57
C LEU A 257 -32.20 32.48 -17.73
N SER A 258 -32.77 32.04 -16.61
CA SER A 258 -33.88 32.74 -15.90
C SER A 258 -34.38 31.96 -14.66
N ALA A 259 -34.80 32.69 -13.64
CA ALA A 259 -35.63 32.29 -12.50
C ALA A 259 -36.77 33.36 -12.39
N PRO A 260 -37.81 33.28 -11.52
CA PRO A 260 -38.04 32.35 -10.40
C PRO A 260 -39.51 31.89 -10.15
N GLN A 261 -39.69 31.04 -9.12
CA GLN A 261 -40.69 31.07 -8.03
C GLN A 261 -41.53 29.79 -7.75
N SER A 262 -41.62 29.50 -6.43
CA SER A 262 -42.79 29.06 -5.65
C SER A 262 -42.97 27.56 -5.26
N THR A 263 -42.77 27.33 -3.95
CA THR A 263 -43.62 26.60 -2.97
C THR A 263 -43.45 25.08 -2.74
N ASP A 264 -42.86 24.80 -1.57
CA ASP A 264 -43.29 23.95 -0.44
C ASP A 264 -43.81 22.51 -0.63
N SER A 265 -43.12 21.54 0.01
CA SER A 265 -43.71 20.45 0.83
C SER A 265 -42.62 19.49 1.34
N GLU A 266 -42.86 18.98 2.55
CA GLU A 266 -41.94 18.27 3.45
C GLU A 266 -41.67 16.78 3.14
N THR A 267 -40.63 16.27 3.83
CA THR A 267 -40.37 14.88 4.29
C THR A 267 -40.19 13.76 3.28
N GLU A 268 -38.99 13.16 3.26
CA GLU A 268 -38.72 11.85 3.87
C GLU A 268 -37.22 11.54 3.86
N ASP A 269 -36.71 11.14 5.04
CA ASP A 269 -35.36 10.62 5.26
C ASP A 269 -35.10 9.43 4.32
N ARG A 270 -34.12 9.59 3.43
CA ARG A 270 -33.51 8.48 2.69
C ARG A 270 -32.01 8.44 2.95
N ASP A 271 -31.58 7.24 3.27
CA ASP A 271 -30.25 6.83 3.67
C ASP A 271 -29.14 7.55 2.92
N LYS A 272 -28.19 8.09 3.70
CA LYS A 272 -26.91 8.56 3.19
C LYS A 272 -26.14 7.36 2.63
N GLU A 273 -26.31 7.12 1.34
CA GLU A 273 -25.36 6.35 0.54
C GLU A 273 -23.95 6.87 0.84
N ALA A 274 -23.08 5.94 1.20
CA ALA A 274 -21.67 6.20 1.38
C ALA A 274 -21.12 6.82 0.10
N ASP A 275 -20.58 8.03 0.20
CA ASP A 275 -19.93 8.72 -0.91
C ASP A 275 -18.98 7.75 -1.66
N PRO A 276 -19.12 7.61 -2.99
CA PRO A 276 -18.18 6.83 -3.77
C PRO A 276 -16.82 7.52 -3.69
N VAL A 277 -15.90 6.91 -2.94
CA VAL A 277 -14.50 7.31 -2.90
C VAL A 277 -14.02 7.38 -4.34
N ASN A 278 -13.68 8.58 -4.83
CA ASN A 278 -13.23 8.79 -6.20
C ASN A 278 -11.93 7.99 -6.44
N VAL A 279 -12.07 6.77 -6.99
CA VAL A 279 -10.98 5.80 -7.22
C VAL A 279 -10.04 6.26 -8.35
N GLN A 280 -10.29 7.41 -8.98
CA GLN A 280 -9.64 7.78 -10.23
C GLN A 280 -8.23 8.35 -10.10
N ASP A 281 -7.75 8.71 -8.90
CA ASP A 281 -6.44 9.39 -8.75
C ASP A 281 -5.65 8.92 -7.52
N ILE A 282 -5.38 7.63 -7.39
CA ILE A 282 -4.18 7.19 -6.64
C ILE A 282 -3.03 7.14 -7.65
N ASP A 283 -2.64 8.32 -8.11
CA ASP A 283 -1.48 8.52 -8.96
C ASP A 283 -0.21 8.36 -8.11
N THR A 284 0.42 7.20 -8.22
CA THR A 284 1.77 6.94 -7.68
C THR A 284 2.80 7.47 -8.68
N ASP A 285 3.34 8.65 -8.38
CA ASP A 285 4.44 9.41 -9.02
C ASP A 285 4.18 10.11 -10.38
N SER A 286 4.23 11.44 -10.40
CA SER A 286 4.00 12.30 -11.58
C SER A 286 5.11 12.32 -12.63
N ASP A 287 6.23 11.63 -12.39
CA ASP A 287 7.37 11.58 -13.31
C ASP A 287 7.61 10.15 -13.82
N GLU A 288 6.53 9.49 -14.24
CA GLU A 288 6.64 8.11 -14.70
C GLU A 288 7.43 8.04 -16.02
N ASP A 289 8.39 7.12 -16.06
CA ASP A 289 9.01 6.71 -17.31
C ASP A 289 7.96 6.02 -18.20
N ALA A 290 7.99 6.29 -19.50
CA ALA A 290 7.18 5.58 -20.48
C ALA A 290 7.37 4.06 -20.38
N GLN A 291 8.56 3.60 -20.00
CA GLN A 291 8.84 2.18 -19.75
C GLN A 291 8.03 1.62 -18.59
N THR A 292 7.91 2.35 -17.48
CA THR A 292 7.12 1.93 -16.31
C THR A 292 5.64 1.81 -16.64
N ARG A 293 5.10 2.75 -17.43
CA ARG A 293 3.73 2.66 -17.94
C ARG A 293 3.52 1.47 -18.88
N LEU A 294 4.50 1.19 -19.74
CA LEU A 294 4.41 0.11 -20.72
C LEU A 294 4.48 -1.27 -20.06
N HIS A 295 5.36 -1.44 -19.07
CA HIS A 295 5.64 -2.74 -18.45
C HIS A 295 4.96 -2.98 -17.09
N ASN A 296 4.30 -1.95 -16.54
CA ASN A 296 3.72 -1.97 -15.19
C ASN A 296 4.72 -2.41 -14.10
N ALA A 297 5.97 -1.97 -14.25
CA ALA A 297 7.08 -2.32 -13.36
C ALA A 297 8.03 -1.13 -13.21
N TYR A 298 8.52 -0.89 -12.00
CA TYR A 298 9.57 0.10 -11.77
C TYR A 298 10.92 -0.38 -12.31
N PRO A 299 11.83 0.52 -12.72
CA PRO A 299 13.13 0.15 -13.28
C PRO A 299 13.91 -0.81 -12.37
N GLY A 300 14.24 -2.00 -12.89
CA GLY A 300 14.94 -3.06 -12.15
C GLY A 300 14.03 -4.12 -11.52
N SER A 301 12.73 -4.07 -11.78
CA SER A 301 11.78 -5.15 -11.50
C SER A 301 11.17 -5.69 -12.79
N THR A 302 10.67 -6.91 -12.72
CA THR A 302 10.02 -7.63 -13.82
C THR A 302 8.61 -8.02 -13.41
N ASN A 303 7.61 -7.63 -14.21
CA ASN A 303 6.22 -8.03 -14.03
C ASN A 303 5.96 -9.40 -14.69
N SER A 304 6.44 -10.49 -14.08
CA SER A 304 6.23 -11.86 -14.57
C SER A 304 4.87 -12.46 -14.19
N ILE A 305 4.11 -11.79 -13.32
CA ILE A 305 2.83 -12.27 -12.77
C ILE A 305 1.60 -11.73 -13.51
N GLY A 306 1.80 -10.89 -14.53
CA GLY A 306 0.71 -10.24 -15.25
C GLY A 306 -0.07 -9.25 -14.38
N SER A 307 0.61 -8.57 -13.45
CA SER A 307 0.00 -7.51 -12.64
C SER A 307 -0.51 -6.39 -13.54
N VAL A 308 -1.65 -5.83 -13.18
CA VAL A 308 -2.30 -4.71 -13.84
C VAL A 308 -2.55 -3.61 -12.80
N HIS A 309 -1.95 -2.45 -13.03
CA HIS A 309 -2.12 -1.26 -12.19
C HIS A 309 -3.61 -0.88 -12.06
N GLN A 310 -4.00 -0.43 -10.87
CA GLN A 310 -5.31 0.11 -10.50
C GLN A 310 -6.49 -0.88 -10.42
N ARG A 311 -6.23 -2.19 -10.35
CA ARG A 311 -7.30 -3.15 -9.98
C ARG A 311 -7.68 -2.98 -8.51
N ALA A 312 -8.98 -2.89 -8.24
CA ALA A 312 -9.49 -2.75 -6.87
C ALA A 312 -9.78 -4.13 -6.24
N TRP A 313 -8.89 -4.55 -5.34
CA TRP A 313 -9.03 -5.71 -4.48
C TRP A 313 -9.71 -5.34 -3.16
N PHE A 314 -10.18 -6.35 -2.44
CA PHE A 314 -10.72 -6.23 -1.09
C PHE A 314 -9.94 -7.12 -0.14
N ILE A 315 -9.35 -6.51 0.89
CA ILE A 315 -8.71 -7.17 2.02
C ILE A 315 -9.76 -7.41 3.11
N LEU A 316 -9.82 -8.63 3.64
CA LEU A 316 -10.60 -8.97 4.84
C LEU A 316 -9.72 -9.69 5.86
N LEU A 317 -10.02 -9.51 7.14
CA LEU A 317 -9.40 -10.29 8.21
C LEU A 317 -9.97 -11.72 8.22
N ASP A 318 -9.11 -12.73 8.07
CA ASP A 318 -9.48 -14.13 8.29
C ASP A 318 -9.49 -14.41 9.79
N ARG A 319 -10.65 -14.14 10.41
CA ARG A 319 -10.83 -14.22 11.86
C ARG A 319 -10.52 -15.61 12.42
N ALA A 320 -11.03 -16.66 11.79
CA ALA A 320 -10.83 -18.03 12.24
C ALA A 320 -9.34 -18.43 12.23
N SER A 321 -8.63 -18.11 11.15
CA SER A 321 -7.20 -18.42 11.05
C SER A 321 -6.28 -17.48 11.81
N SER A 322 -6.84 -16.35 12.25
CA SER A 322 -6.23 -15.45 13.21
C SER A 322 -6.46 -15.88 14.66
N GLY A 323 -7.20 -16.97 14.92
CA GLY A 323 -7.42 -17.52 16.26
C GLY A 323 -8.70 -17.05 16.96
N PHE A 324 -9.59 -16.35 16.25
CA PHE A 324 -10.88 -15.94 16.80
C PHE A 324 -11.94 -17.02 16.59
N VAL A 325 -12.84 -17.14 17.57
CA VAL A 325 -14.02 -18.01 17.53
C VAL A 325 -15.26 -17.12 17.60
N GLN A 326 -16.33 -17.50 16.90
CA GLN A 326 -17.60 -16.80 17.00
C GLN A 326 -18.34 -17.27 18.25
N ASP A 327 -18.66 -16.34 19.13
CA ASP A 327 -19.51 -16.58 20.29
C ASP A 327 -20.93 -16.91 19.84
N THR A 328 -21.47 -18.01 20.35
CA THR A 328 -22.80 -18.53 19.98
C THR A 328 -23.93 -17.66 20.50
N GLU A 329 -23.72 -16.94 21.60
CA GLU A 329 -24.76 -16.11 22.22
C GLU A 329 -24.83 -14.72 21.59
N THR A 330 -23.70 -14.03 21.47
CA THR A 330 -23.68 -12.65 20.96
C THR A 330 -23.42 -12.55 19.46
N GLY A 331 -22.98 -13.64 18.82
CA GLY A 331 -22.55 -13.67 17.42
C GLY A 331 -21.24 -12.91 17.15
N LYS A 332 -20.59 -12.35 18.19
CA LYS A 332 -19.34 -11.60 18.08
C LYS A 332 -18.15 -12.55 18.00
N TRP A 333 -17.07 -12.08 17.37
CA TRP A 333 -15.81 -12.80 17.33
C TRP A 333 -14.98 -12.49 18.57
N ILE A 334 -14.67 -13.52 19.36
CA ILE A 334 -13.89 -13.45 20.59
C ILE A 334 -12.60 -14.27 20.48
N ARG A 335 -11.64 -14.00 21.36
CA ARG A 335 -10.40 -14.78 21.44
C ARG A 335 -10.71 -16.17 21.99
N SER A 336 -10.18 -17.21 21.35
CA SER A 336 -10.34 -18.60 21.78
C SER A 336 -9.76 -18.76 23.18
N GLY A 337 -10.48 -19.36 24.14
CA GLY A 337 -9.98 -19.57 25.52
C GLY A 337 -10.21 -18.41 26.50
N SER A 338 -10.96 -17.36 26.12
CA SER A 338 -11.38 -16.30 27.05
C SER A 338 -12.58 -16.67 27.95
N GLY A 339 -13.02 -17.93 27.92
CA GLY A 339 -14.13 -18.43 28.76
C GLY A 339 -13.75 -18.47 30.23
N SER A 340 -14.64 -17.97 31.09
CA SER A 340 -14.50 -17.90 32.54
C SER A 340 -14.37 -19.29 33.18
N GLY A 341 -13.15 -19.80 33.30
CA GLY A 341 -12.91 -21.04 34.04
C GLY A 341 -11.60 -21.72 33.69
N SER A 342 -10.67 -21.70 34.64
CA SER A 342 -9.38 -22.42 34.67
C SER A 342 -8.20 -21.70 34.00
N GLY A 343 -7.18 -21.40 34.83
CA GLY A 343 -5.92 -20.79 34.42
C GLY A 343 -5.06 -21.73 33.56
N ARG A 344 -5.37 -21.83 32.26
CA ARG A 344 -4.52 -22.48 31.26
C ARG A 344 -4.41 -21.62 30.01
N ALA A 345 -3.14 -21.33 29.67
CA ALA A 345 -2.58 -20.83 28.40
C ALA A 345 -3.25 -19.59 27.76
N GLU A 346 -2.42 -18.63 27.33
CA GLU A 346 -2.88 -17.50 26.52
C GLU A 346 -3.76 -17.98 25.36
N GLY A 347 -5.03 -17.61 25.40
CA GLY A 347 -5.98 -17.92 24.35
C GLY A 347 -5.54 -17.43 22.97
N ASP A 348 -5.81 -18.22 21.93
CA ASP A 348 -5.55 -17.86 20.53
C ASP A 348 -6.33 -16.59 20.12
N GLY A 349 -5.83 -15.89 19.10
CA GLY A 349 -6.33 -14.58 18.72
C GLY A 349 -5.60 -13.44 19.42
N PHE A 350 -5.87 -12.22 18.95
CA PHE A 350 -5.16 -11.03 19.40
C PHE A 350 -6.11 -9.91 19.85
N ALA A 351 -5.61 -8.99 20.66
CA ALA A 351 -6.33 -7.79 21.00
C ALA A 351 -6.53 -6.94 19.73
N PRO A 352 -7.76 -6.44 19.46
CA PRO A 352 -8.00 -5.61 18.28
C PRO A 352 -7.02 -4.43 18.21
N PHE A 353 -6.44 -4.20 17.04
CA PHE A 353 -5.59 -3.04 16.80
C PHE A 353 -6.21 -2.12 15.74
N LEU A 354 -5.84 -0.85 15.80
CA LEU A 354 -6.29 0.19 14.88
C LEU A 354 -5.10 0.72 14.10
N VAL A 355 -5.36 1.17 12.88
CA VAL A 355 -4.40 1.92 12.09
C VAL A 355 -4.78 3.40 12.18
N LEU A 356 -3.92 4.19 12.83
CA LEU A 356 -4.23 5.54 13.31
C LEU A 356 -3.60 6.66 12.46
N GLY A 357 -2.78 6.31 11.48
CA GLY A 357 -2.27 7.27 10.50
C GLY A 357 -0.96 7.95 10.89
N ARG A 358 -0.59 8.94 10.09
CA ARG A 358 0.74 9.57 10.12
C ARG A 358 1.16 10.23 11.42
N GLU A 359 0.19 10.63 12.25
CA GLU A 359 0.46 11.33 13.51
C GLU A 359 0.81 10.38 14.66
N VAL A 360 0.49 9.09 14.52
CA VAL A 360 0.60 8.11 15.60
C VAL A 360 1.55 6.96 15.25
N GLU A 361 1.47 6.47 14.01
CA GLU A 361 2.24 5.30 13.61
C GLU A 361 3.72 5.61 13.43
N ARG A 362 4.57 4.69 13.90
CA ARG A 362 6.03 4.78 13.85
C ARG A 362 6.64 3.70 12.98
N SER A 363 7.82 3.97 12.45
CA SER A 363 8.63 2.96 11.79
C SER A 363 9.04 1.86 12.77
N VAL A 364 8.92 0.58 12.38
CA VAL A 364 9.46 -0.52 13.19
C VAL A 364 10.99 -0.56 13.14
N VAL A 365 11.61 0.02 12.11
CA VAL A 365 13.07 0.01 11.89
C VAL A 365 13.76 1.22 12.55
N THR A 366 13.18 2.41 12.48
CA THR A 366 13.80 3.63 13.06
C THR A 366 13.05 4.23 14.24
N GLY A 367 11.80 3.86 14.50
CA GLY A 367 10.98 4.44 15.57
C GLY A 367 10.42 5.83 15.24
N ARG A 368 10.72 6.36 14.04
CA ARG A 368 10.31 7.70 13.60
C ARG A 368 8.83 7.75 13.19
N LEU A 369 8.18 8.88 13.45
CA LEU A 369 6.92 9.30 12.85
C LEU A 369 7.15 9.83 11.43
N ALA A 370 6.09 9.88 10.61
CA ALA A 370 6.13 10.48 9.27
C ALA A 370 6.71 11.91 9.28
N ARG A 371 6.28 12.76 10.21
CA ARG A 371 6.79 14.14 10.36
C ARG A 371 8.29 14.20 10.70
N GLU A 372 8.80 13.19 11.42
CA GLU A 372 10.21 13.11 11.78
C GLU A 372 11.03 12.69 10.55
N VAL A 373 10.51 11.76 9.74
CA VAL A 373 11.11 11.40 8.45
C VAL A 373 11.15 12.61 7.50
N GLU A 374 10.06 13.40 7.43
CA GLU A 374 10.00 14.64 6.64
C GLU A 374 11.04 15.67 7.11
N GLY A 375 11.13 15.89 8.42
CA GLY A 375 12.07 16.83 9.02
C GLY A 375 13.54 16.43 8.81
N ASP A 376 13.87 15.16 9.01
CA ASP A 376 15.24 14.64 8.83
C ASP A 376 15.70 14.76 7.36
N GLU A 377 14.78 14.72 6.40
CA GLU A 377 15.04 14.84 4.96
C GLU A 377 14.91 16.29 4.43
N GLY A 378 14.69 17.26 5.31
CA GLY A 378 14.59 18.68 4.95
C GLY A 378 13.35 19.02 4.11
N VAL A 379 12.27 18.23 4.23
CA VAL A 379 11.01 18.48 3.52
C VAL A 379 10.22 19.55 4.29
N GLU A 380 10.58 20.82 4.08
CA GLU A 380 9.89 21.95 4.68
C GLU A 380 8.56 22.24 3.96
N GLY A 381 7.52 22.57 4.73
CA GLY A 381 6.23 23.01 4.18
C GLY A 381 5.40 21.92 3.50
N PHE A 382 5.69 20.64 3.73
CA PHE A 382 4.86 19.54 3.20
C PHE A 382 3.44 19.60 3.79
N VAL A 383 2.48 20.02 2.97
CA VAL A 383 1.05 19.97 3.30
C VAL A 383 0.48 18.69 2.70
N GLY A 384 0.45 17.63 3.51
CA GLY A 384 -0.22 16.39 3.14
C GLY A 384 -1.72 16.61 2.97
N ARG A 385 -2.37 15.74 2.18
CA ARG A 385 -3.82 15.76 2.03
C ARG A 385 -4.50 15.60 3.40
N THR A 386 -5.26 16.60 3.80
CA THR A 386 -6.00 16.61 5.07
C THR A 386 -7.25 15.72 5.01
N GLY A 387 -7.78 15.35 6.18
CA GLY A 387 -9.04 14.60 6.27
C GLY A 387 -8.89 13.08 6.18
N TRP A 388 -7.67 12.55 6.22
CA TRP A 388 -7.49 11.13 6.44
C TRP A 388 -7.97 10.74 7.83
N VAL A 389 -8.85 9.74 7.90
CA VAL A 389 -9.38 9.19 9.14
C VAL A 389 -9.31 7.67 9.05
N GLY A 390 -8.69 7.05 10.05
CA GLY A 390 -8.63 5.60 10.21
C GLY A 390 -9.99 5.01 10.61
N ILE A 391 -10.15 3.70 10.45
CA ILE A 391 -11.39 3.02 10.85
C ILE A 391 -11.26 2.60 12.31
N THR A 392 -12.03 3.24 13.20
CA THR A 392 -11.96 3.07 14.66
C THR A 392 -13.16 2.34 15.26
N ARG A 393 -14.19 2.01 14.46
CA ARG A 393 -15.45 1.38 14.91
C ARG A 393 -15.89 0.23 14.03
#